data_AF-A0A9Q0VT15-F1
#
_entry.id   AF-A0A9Q0VT15-F1
#
_cell.length_a   1.000
_cell.length_b   1.000
_cell.length_c   1.000
_cell.angle_alpha   90.00
_cell.angle_beta   90.00
_cell.angle_gamma   90.00
#
_symmetry.space_group_name_H-M   'P 1'
#
loop_
_entity.id
_entity.type
_entity.pdbx_description
1 polymer ?
#
loop_
_entity_poly.entity_id
_entity_poly.type
_entity_poly.pdbx_seq_one_letter_code
_entity_poly.pdbx_strand_id
1 'polypeptide(L)'
;MAVLLMVLAAVLFLFSVSSALLRWNEVRYRKKGLPPGTMGWPVFGETTDFLKQGPNFMKNQRARYGNIFKSHILGCPTIVSMDPELNRYILMNEGKGLVPGYPQSMLDILGNRNIAAVHGSTHKYMRGALLALISPAMIREQLLPTIDEFMRTHLSFWDSRIIDIQQMTKEMALLSALKQIAGADSCSMSQAFMPEFFKLVLGTLSLPIDLPGTCYRRGVQARKNIISMLRQLIEG
;
A
#
# COMPACT_ATOMS: atom_id res chain seq x y z
N MET A 1 -46.53 21.41 4.49
CA MET A 1 -46.07 22.14 3.29
C MET A 1 -44.72 22.81 3.48
N ALA A 2 -44.52 23.69 4.47
CA ALA A 2 -43.23 24.37 4.69
C ALA A 2 -42.03 23.43 4.91
N VAL A 3 -42.19 22.39 5.74
CA VAL A 3 -41.13 21.39 5.98
C VAL A 3 -40.73 20.66 4.69
N LEU A 4 -41.71 20.28 3.87
CA LEU A 4 -41.46 19.60 2.58
C LEU A 4 -40.67 20.51 1.61
N LEU A 5 -41.03 21.79 1.54
CA LEU A 5 -40.32 22.77 0.71
C LEU A 5 -38.87 23.00 1.21
N MET A 6 -38.66 23.06 2.53
CA MET A 6 -37.32 23.16 3.10
C MET A 6 -36.45 21.94 2.79
N VAL A 7 -37.01 20.73 2.90
CA VAL A 7 -36.30 19.49 2.54
C VAL A 7 -35.94 19.47 1.04
N LEU A 8 -36.88 19.82 0.17
CA LEU A 8 -36.62 19.89 -1.28
C LEU A 8 -35.54 20.92 -1.63
N ALA A 9 -35.61 22.11 -1.03
CA ALA A 9 -34.60 23.14 -1.21
C ALA A 9 -33.20 22.68 -0.74
N ALA A 10 -33.12 22.00 0.41
CA ALA A 10 -31.87 21.44 0.92
C ALA A 10 -31.30 20.35 -0.01
N VAL A 11 -32.14 19.46 -0.54
CA VAL A 11 -31.72 18.42 -1.50
C VAL A 11 -31.21 19.03 -2.79
N LEU A 12 -31.91 20.02 -3.36
CA LEU A 12 -31.48 20.72 -4.56
C LEU A 12 -30.17 21.47 -4.35
N PHE A 13 -30.02 22.13 -3.19
CA PHE A 13 -28.79 22.79 -2.83
C PHE A 13 -27.62 21.79 -2.76
N LEU A 14 -27.77 20.68 -2.04
CA LEU A 14 -26.75 19.63 -1.94
C LEU A 14 -26.39 19.03 -3.32
N PHE A 15 -27.38 18.82 -4.19
CA PHE A 15 -27.17 18.33 -5.54
C PHE A 15 -26.40 19.34 -6.43
N SER A 16 -26.74 20.64 -6.32
CA SER A 16 -26.03 21.68 -7.07
C SER A 16 -24.58 21.83 -6.60
N VAL A 17 -24.35 21.79 -5.28
CA VAL A 17 -23.01 21.86 -4.68
C VAL A 17 -22.17 20.64 -5.08
N SER A 18 -22.73 19.43 -5.01
CA SER A 18 -22.00 18.21 -5.41
C SER A 18 -21.66 18.23 -6.90
N SER A 19 -22.60 18.62 -7.76
CA SER A 19 -22.37 18.76 -9.20
C SER A 19 -21.29 19.80 -9.51
N ALA A 20 -21.31 20.94 -8.81
CA ALA A 20 -20.29 21.97 -8.95
C ALA A 20 -18.90 21.48 -8.50
N LEU A 21 -18.83 20.73 -7.40
CA LEU A 21 -17.59 20.13 -6.89
C LEU A 21 -17.01 19.09 -7.86
N LEU A 22 -17.85 18.22 -8.42
CA LEU A 22 -17.43 17.22 -9.41
C LEU A 22 -16.92 17.90 -10.69
N ARG A 23 -17.66 18.88 -11.22
CA ARG A 23 -17.23 19.66 -12.39
C ARG A 23 -15.94 20.42 -12.14
N TRP A 24 -15.79 21.04 -10.98
CA TRP A 24 -14.57 21.72 -10.59
C TRP A 24 -13.37 20.76 -10.56
N ASN A 25 -13.55 19.55 -10.01
CA ASN A 25 -12.51 18.53 -9.98
C ASN A 25 -12.12 18.08 -11.40
N GLU A 26 -13.10 17.86 -12.27
CA GLU A 26 -12.85 17.51 -13.68
C GLU A 26 -12.07 18.61 -14.41
N VAL A 27 -12.46 19.88 -14.24
CA VAL A 27 -11.80 21.04 -14.88
C VAL A 27 -10.37 21.18 -14.36
N ARG A 28 -10.15 21.04 -13.05
CA ARG A 28 -8.82 21.11 -12.41
C ARG A 28 -7.82 20.14 -13.05
N TYR A 29 -8.27 18.95 -13.42
CA TYR A 29 -7.44 17.90 -14.01
C TYR A 29 -7.64 17.73 -15.53
N ARG A 30 -8.26 18.72 -16.19
CA ARG A 30 -8.41 18.72 -17.63
C ARG A 30 -7.12 19.21 -18.28
N LYS A 31 -6.40 18.31 -18.94
CA LYS A 31 -5.26 18.63 -19.80
C LYS A 31 -5.42 17.96 -21.16
N LYS A 32 -4.92 18.61 -22.22
CA LYS A 32 -4.88 18.01 -23.56
C LYS A 32 -3.96 16.80 -23.57
N GLY A 33 -4.34 15.75 -24.29
CA GLY A 33 -3.55 14.53 -24.44
C GLY A 33 -3.61 13.54 -23.26
N LEU A 34 -4.43 13.79 -22.24
CA LEU A 34 -4.66 12.79 -21.19
C LEU A 34 -5.58 11.65 -21.68
N PRO A 35 -5.35 10.41 -21.22
CA PRO A 35 -6.26 9.29 -21.45
C PRO A 35 -7.68 9.56 -20.94
N PRO A 36 -8.70 8.83 -21.44
CA PRO A 36 -10.06 8.88 -20.90
C PRO A 36 -10.10 8.42 -19.43
N GLY A 37 -11.16 8.78 -18.72
CA GLY A 37 -11.34 8.41 -17.30
C GLY A 37 -11.86 9.56 -16.45
N THR A 38 -12.09 9.30 -15.17
CA THR A 38 -12.63 10.25 -14.19
C THR A 38 -11.63 10.53 -13.08
N MET A 39 -11.71 11.71 -12.45
CA MET A 39 -10.96 11.99 -11.23
C MET A 39 -11.79 11.80 -9.96
N GLY A 40 -13.02 11.31 -10.09
CA GLY A 40 -13.91 11.04 -8.96
C GLY A 40 -14.20 12.29 -8.11
N TRP A 41 -14.44 12.05 -6.82
CA TRP A 41 -14.70 13.11 -5.85
C TRP A 41 -13.44 13.94 -5.57
N PRO A 42 -13.54 15.24 -5.30
CA PRO A 42 -12.41 16.02 -4.79
C PRO A 42 -11.76 15.34 -3.58
N VAL A 43 -10.43 15.36 -3.51
CA VAL A 43 -9.60 14.76 -2.45
C VAL A 43 -9.60 13.22 -2.44
N PHE A 44 -10.77 12.58 -2.42
CA PHE A 44 -10.93 11.12 -2.29
C PHE A 44 -10.74 10.37 -3.61
N GLY A 45 -11.03 11.04 -4.72
CA GLY A 45 -11.06 10.43 -6.04
C GLY A 45 -12.00 9.24 -6.12
N GLU A 46 -11.47 8.12 -6.61
CA GLU A 46 -12.11 6.81 -6.70
C GLU A 46 -11.55 5.83 -5.65
N THR A 47 -10.82 6.33 -4.63
CA THR A 47 -10.09 5.50 -3.67
C THR A 47 -10.97 4.49 -2.93
N THR A 48 -12.19 4.90 -2.55
CA THR A 48 -13.13 4.01 -1.84
C THR A 48 -13.54 2.83 -2.71
N ASP A 49 -13.84 3.08 -3.99
CA ASP A 49 -14.20 2.04 -4.94
C ASP A 49 -13.02 1.14 -5.28
N PHE A 50 -11.83 1.74 -5.45
CA PHE A 50 -10.59 1.02 -5.63
C PHE A 50 -10.32 0.03 -4.49
N LEU A 51 -10.43 0.46 -3.24
CA LEU A 51 -10.19 -0.39 -2.08
C LEU A 51 -11.28 -1.45 -1.86
N LYS A 52 -12.56 -1.11 -2.08
CA LYS A 52 -13.69 -2.05 -1.86
C LYS A 52 -13.83 -3.08 -2.96
N GLN A 53 -13.65 -2.69 -4.22
CA GLN A 53 -13.86 -3.58 -5.37
C GLN A 53 -12.60 -4.38 -5.71
N GLY A 54 -11.42 -3.95 -5.25
CA GLY A 54 -10.15 -4.63 -5.50
C GLY A 54 -9.90 -4.85 -6.99
N PRO A 55 -9.55 -6.07 -7.45
CA PRO A 55 -9.31 -6.34 -8.87
C PRO A 55 -10.48 -6.01 -9.81
N ASN A 56 -11.72 -6.01 -9.31
CA ASN A 56 -12.89 -5.68 -10.13
C ASN A 56 -12.93 -4.20 -10.52
N PHE A 57 -12.36 -3.31 -9.70
CA PHE A 57 -12.23 -1.89 -10.06
C PHE A 57 -11.49 -1.74 -11.39
N MET A 58 -10.33 -2.39 -11.52
CA MET A 58 -9.51 -2.32 -12.73
C MET A 58 -10.22 -2.91 -13.96
N LYS A 59 -10.93 -4.04 -13.78
CA LYS A 59 -11.73 -4.65 -14.86
C LYS A 59 -12.84 -3.71 -15.34
N ASN A 60 -13.55 -3.08 -14.41
CA ASN A 60 -14.65 -2.16 -14.71
C ASN A 60 -14.15 -0.90 -15.42
N GLN A 61 -13.05 -0.30 -14.95
CA GLN A 61 -12.47 0.88 -15.58
C GLN A 61 -11.94 0.55 -16.98
N ARG A 62 -11.29 -0.61 -17.16
CA ARG A 62 -10.84 -1.08 -18.46
C ARG A 62 -11.98 -1.23 -19.45
N ALA A 63 -13.10 -1.82 -19.01
CA ALA A 63 -14.28 -1.99 -19.86
C ALA A 63 -14.88 -0.64 -20.31
N ARG A 64 -14.76 0.41 -19.49
CA ARG A 64 -15.30 1.75 -19.77
C ARG A 64 -14.37 2.64 -20.57
N TYR A 65 -13.07 2.60 -20.29
CA TYR A 65 -12.09 3.58 -20.75
C TYR A 65 -10.97 2.98 -21.60
N GLY A 66 -10.90 1.65 -21.73
CA GLY A 66 -9.86 0.95 -22.47
C GLY A 66 -8.62 0.63 -21.62
N ASN A 67 -7.54 0.21 -22.28
CA ASN A 67 -6.32 -0.26 -21.60
C ASN A 67 -5.52 0.86 -20.91
N ILE A 68 -5.75 2.12 -21.27
CA ILE A 68 -5.04 3.25 -20.67
C ILE A 68 -6.09 4.27 -20.25
N PHE A 69 -6.16 4.58 -18.96
CA PHE A 69 -7.15 5.50 -18.42
C PHE A 69 -6.59 6.31 -17.25
N LYS A 70 -7.19 7.46 -16.97
CA LYS A 70 -6.89 8.27 -15.79
C LYS A 70 -7.85 7.98 -14.64
N SER A 71 -7.35 8.09 -13.42
CA SER A 71 -8.09 7.93 -12.17
C SER A 71 -7.48 8.82 -11.07
N HIS A 72 -8.11 8.90 -9.90
CA HIS A 72 -7.54 9.50 -8.70
C HIS A 72 -7.65 8.49 -7.56
N ILE A 73 -6.55 7.84 -7.20
CA ILE A 73 -6.53 6.75 -6.21
C ILE A 73 -5.49 7.03 -5.14
N LEU A 74 -5.82 6.71 -3.88
CA LEU A 74 -4.95 6.89 -2.72
C LEU A 74 -4.38 8.33 -2.59
N GLY A 75 -5.18 9.32 -3.00
CA GLY A 75 -4.80 10.74 -2.96
C GLY A 75 -3.97 11.20 -4.17
N CYS A 76 -3.64 10.31 -5.11
CA CYS A 76 -2.78 10.60 -6.26
C CYS A 76 -3.55 10.60 -7.59
N PRO A 77 -3.55 11.71 -8.37
CA PRO A 77 -3.95 11.68 -9.77
C PRO A 77 -3.05 10.71 -10.55
N THR A 78 -3.64 9.70 -11.17
CA THR A 78 -2.93 8.52 -11.68
C THR A 78 -3.35 8.21 -13.10
N ILE A 79 -2.38 7.88 -13.96
CA ILE A 79 -2.65 7.20 -15.24
C ILE A 79 -2.41 5.71 -15.01
N VAL A 80 -3.43 4.90 -15.24
CA VAL A 80 -3.37 3.44 -15.16
C VAL A 80 -3.11 2.89 -16.56
N SER A 81 -2.10 2.04 -16.67
CA SER A 81 -1.77 1.29 -17.89
C SER A 81 -1.98 -0.20 -17.66
N MET A 82 -2.93 -0.75 -18.41
CA MET A 82 -3.17 -2.18 -18.59
C MET A 82 -2.64 -2.67 -19.95
N ASP A 83 -1.79 -1.86 -20.59
CA ASP A 83 -1.11 -2.19 -21.84
C ASP A 83 0.27 -2.82 -21.54
N PRO A 84 0.54 -4.07 -21.95
CA PRO A 84 1.77 -4.77 -21.61
C PRO A 84 3.02 -4.15 -22.24
N GLU A 85 2.93 -3.57 -23.45
CA GLU A 85 4.07 -2.96 -24.13
C GLU A 85 4.47 -1.64 -23.47
N LEU A 86 3.48 -0.80 -23.13
CA LEU A 86 3.72 0.42 -22.36
C LEU A 86 4.29 0.10 -20.97
N ASN A 87 3.77 -0.93 -20.29
CA ASN A 87 4.28 -1.36 -18.99
C ASN A 87 5.74 -1.83 -19.10
N ARG A 88 6.07 -2.62 -20.11
CA ARG A 88 7.46 -3.03 -20.40
C ARG A 88 8.35 -1.81 -20.66
N TYR A 89 7.90 -0.86 -21.47
CA TYR A 89 8.63 0.36 -21.74
C TYR A 89 8.92 1.15 -20.45
N ILE A 90 7.92 1.36 -19.59
CA ILE A 90 8.08 2.08 -18.31
C ILE A 90 9.11 1.38 -17.42
N LEU A 91 8.97 0.07 -17.22
CA LEU A 91 9.86 -0.71 -16.33
C LEU A 91 11.30 -0.77 -16.83
N MET A 92 11.52 -0.88 -18.15
CA MET A 92 12.87 -0.89 -18.74
C MET A 92 13.54 0.49 -18.74
N ASN A 93 12.79 1.56 -18.57
CA ASN A 93 13.29 2.93 -18.65
C ASN A 93 13.20 3.72 -17.33
N GLU A 94 13.03 3.05 -16.19
CA GLU A 94 13.06 3.67 -14.85
C GLU A 94 14.27 4.61 -14.68
N GLY A 95 15.47 4.13 -15.03
CA GLY A 95 16.72 4.90 -14.95
C GLY A 95 16.83 6.10 -15.90
N LYS A 96 15.88 6.31 -16.82
CA LYS A 96 15.89 7.42 -17.79
C LYS A 96 14.98 8.59 -17.40
N GLY A 97 14.61 8.69 -16.12
CA GLY A 97 13.81 9.79 -15.59
C GLY A 97 12.40 9.41 -15.16
N LEU A 98 12.04 8.12 -15.21
CA LEU A 98 10.81 7.62 -14.61
C LEU A 98 11.10 7.21 -13.17
N VAL A 99 10.63 8.03 -12.24
CA VAL A 99 10.84 7.80 -10.81
C VAL A 99 9.66 7.00 -10.24
N PRO A 100 9.90 5.92 -9.48
CA PRO A 100 8.85 5.21 -8.76
C PRO A 100 8.02 6.16 -7.90
N GLY A 101 6.73 6.27 -8.22
CA GLY A 101 5.77 7.06 -7.45
C GLY A 101 4.98 6.17 -6.50
N TYR A 102 5.02 6.51 -5.21
CA TYR A 102 4.23 5.82 -4.18
C TYR A 102 3.21 6.76 -3.54
N PRO A 103 2.09 6.24 -3.00
CA PRO A 103 1.14 7.06 -2.26
C PRO A 103 1.82 7.79 -1.11
N GLN A 104 1.40 9.03 -0.84
CA GLN A 104 1.98 9.84 0.24
C GLN A 104 1.91 9.12 1.60
N SER A 105 0.82 8.38 1.85
CA SER A 105 0.67 7.58 3.06
C SER A 105 1.75 6.52 3.23
N MET A 106 2.21 5.90 2.12
CA MET A 106 3.33 4.97 2.15
C MET A 106 4.66 5.69 2.46
N LEU A 107 4.89 6.85 1.84
CA LEU A 107 6.10 7.64 2.08
C LEU A 107 6.20 8.13 3.53
N ASP A 108 5.10 8.63 4.09
CA ASP A 108 5.05 9.12 5.47
C ASP A 108 5.28 8.00 6.48
N ILE A 109 4.70 6.81 6.22
CA ILE A 109 4.73 5.68 7.16
C ILE A 109 6.04 4.87 7.04
N LEU A 110 6.51 4.57 5.83
CA LEU A 110 7.78 3.85 5.66
C LEU A 110 9.00 4.78 5.80
N GLY A 111 8.80 6.09 5.63
CA GLY A 111 9.81 7.13 5.72
C GLY A 111 10.68 7.24 4.46
N ASN A 112 11.35 8.38 4.28
CA ASN A 112 12.05 8.71 3.02
C ASN A 112 13.41 7.99 2.83
N ARG A 113 13.79 7.08 3.75
CA ARG A 113 15.06 6.32 3.72
C ARG A 113 14.81 4.82 3.51
N ASN A 114 13.86 4.49 2.66
CA ASN A 114 13.53 3.11 2.29
C ASN A 114 13.70 2.91 0.77
N ILE A 115 13.86 1.66 0.33
CA ILE A 115 14.19 1.35 -1.08
C ILE A 115 13.16 1.85 -2.08
N ALA A 116 11.88 1.94 -1.69
CA ALA A 116 10.81 2.44 -2.54
C ALA A 116 10.86 3.98 -2.70
N ALA A 117 11.44 4.72 -1.75
CA ALA A 117 11.46 6.18 -1.74
C ALA A 117 12.78 6.81 -2.24
N VAL A 118 13.88 6.06 -2.23
CA VAL A 118 15.18 6.56 -2.70
C VAL A 118 15.38 6.29 -4.19
N HIS A 119 16.19 7.11 -4.86
CA HIS A 119 16.46 6.99 -6.29
C HIS A 119 17.95 7.11 -6.61
N GLY A 120 18.33 6.87 -7.86
CA GLY A 120 19.69 7.05 -8.36
C GLY A 120 20.73 6.18 -7.63
N SER A 121 21.87 6.78 -7.27
CA SER A 121 22.99 6.09 -6.62
C SER A 121 22.61 5.51 -5.26
N THR A 122 21.80 6.22 -4.46
CA THR A 122 21.33 5.74 -3.15
C THR A 122 20.48 4.49 -3.30
N HIS A 123 19.56 4.47 -4.28
CA HIS A 123 18.78 3.27 -4.59
C HIS A 123 19.68 2.12 -5.04
N LYS A 124 20.63 2.38 -5.96
CA LYS A 124 21.57 1.36 -6.44
C LYS A 124 22.38 0.73 -5.31
N TYR A 125 22.87 1.54 -4.37
CA TYR A 125 23.61 1.07 -3.20
C TYR A 125 22.73 0.19 -2.31
N MET A 126 21.54 0.67 -1.92
CA MET A 126 20.61 -0.07 -1.06
C MET A 126 20.18 -1.39 -1.70
N ARG A 127 19.84 -1.36 -2.99
CA ARG A 127 19.50 -2.56 -3.76
C ARG A 127 20.65 -3.56 -3.80
N GLY A 128 21.88 -3.10 -4.01
CA GLY A 128 23.07 -3.96 -3.99
C GLY A 128 23.27 -4.65 -2.64
N ALA A 129 23.14 -3.91 -1.54
CA ALA A 129 23.24 -4.46 -0.19
C ALA A 129 22.15 -5.53 0.07
N LEU A 130 20.90 -5.26 -0.29
CA LEU A 130 19.82 -6.23 -0.14
C LEU A 130 20.04 -7.49 -0.99
N LEU A 131 20.49 -7.35 -2.24
CA LEU A 131 20.77 -8.48 -3.12
C LEU A 131 21.90 -9.36 -2.60
N ALA A 132 22.89 -8.80 -1.89
CA ALA A 132 23.95 -9.59 -1.26
C ALA A 132 23.40 -10.53 -0.17
N LEU A 133 22.36 -10.10 0.57
CA LEU A 133 21.70 -10.91 1.60
C LEU A 133 20.88 -12.07 1.02
N ILE A 134 20.46 -11.96 -0.25
CA ILE A 134 19.64 -12.98 -0.94
C ILE A 134 20.36 -13.57 -2.17
N SER A 135 21.69 -13.66 -2.11
CA SER A 135 22.45 -14.31 -3.19
C SER A 135 22.07 -15.80 -3.32
N PRO A 136 22.28 -16.43 -4.49
CA PRO A 136 21.98 -17.85 -4.67
C PRO A 136 22.61 -18.77 -3.61
N ALA A 137 23.83 -18.44 -3.16
CA ALA A 137 24.50 -19.16 -2.08
C ALA A 137 23.78 -18.95 -0.74
N MET A 138 23.45 -17.71 -0.37
CA MET A 138 22.72 -17.40 0.86
C MET A 138 21.34 -18.07 0.90
N ILE A 139 20.63 -18.06 -0.23
CA ILE A 139 19.33 -18.73 -0.37
C ILE A 139 19.50 -20.23 -0.10
N ARG A 140 20.45 -20.89 -0.77
CA ARG A 140 20.64 -22.34 -0.66
C ARG A 140 21.12 -22.77 0.72
N GLU A 141 22.08 -22.04 1.28
CA GLU A 141 22.84 -22.51 2.45
C GLU A 141 22.28 -22.00 3.78
N GLN A 142 21.54 -20.89 3.77
CA GLN A 142 21.03 -20.29 5.02
C GLN A 142 19.51 -20.07 5.00
N LEU A 143 18.98 -19.37 4.00
CA LEU A 143 17.57 -18.94 4.04
C LEU A 143 16.63 -20.14 3.86
N LEU A 144 16.84 -21.00 2.86
CA LEU A 144 15.95 -22.13 2.59
C LEU A 144 15.90 -23.14 3.74
N PRO A 145 17.02 -23.60 4.33
CA PRO A 145 16.97 -24.48 5.49
C PRO A 145 16.23 -23.85 6.67
N THR A 146 16.48 -22.58 6.95
CA THR A 146 15.83 -21.84 8.05
C THR A 146 14.32 -21.71 7.82
N ILE A 147 13.90 -21.43 6.58
CA ILE A 147 12.49 -21.32 6.20
C ILE A 147 11.81 -22.70 6.28
N ASP A 148 12.43 -23.77 5.77
CA ASP A 148 11.87 -25.14 5.81
C ASP A 148 11.68 -25.62 7.25
N GLU A 149 12.71 -25.48 8.10
CA GLU A 149 12.61 -25.80 9.52
C GLU A 149 11.47 -25.01 10.19
N PHE A 150 11.45 -23.70 10.00
CA PHE A 150 10.45 -22.82 10.58
C PHE A 150 9.01 -23.19 10.16
N MET A 151 8.82 -23.47 8.86
CA MET A 151 7.53 -23.88 8.30
C MET A 151 7.10 -25.22 8.87
N ARG A 152 7.97 -26.25 8.90
CA ARG A 152 7.64 -27.56 9.46
C ARG A 152 7.21 -27.47 10.93
N THR A 153 7.94 -26.69 11.73
CA THR A 153 7.59 -26.45 13.13
C THR A 153 6.20 -25.83 13.24
N HIS A 154 5.89 -24.78 12.46
CA HIS A 154 4.57 -24.14 12.52
C HIS A 154 3.44 -25.05 12.04
N LEU A 155 3.64 -25.79 10.95
CA LEU A 155 2.66 -26.72 10.41
C LEU A 155 2.36 -27.88 11.36
N SER A 156 3.34 -28.31 12.16
CA SER A 156 3.13 -29.39 13.14
C SER A 156 2.06 -29.05 14.19
N PHE A 157 1.83 -27.76 14.47
CA PHE A 157 0.79 -27.30 15.41
C PHE A 157 -0.60 -27.22 14.80
N TRP A 158 -0.73 -27.39 13.49
CA TRP A 158 -2.01 -27.28 12.76
C TRP A 158 -2.74 -28.62 12.67
N ASP A 159 -2.05 -29.73 12.93
CA ASP A 159 -2.62 -31.07 12.77
C ASP A 159 -3.88 -31.26 13.62
N SER A 160 -4.88 -31.89 13.01
CA SER A 160 -6.17 -32.24 13.61
C SER A 160 -6.93 -31.06 14.25
N ARG A 161 -6.69 -29.83 13.79
CA ARG A 161 -7.36 -28.61 14.24
C ARG A 161 -8.06 -27.89 13.10
N ILE A 162 -9.21 -27.27 13.39
CA ILE A 162 -9.80 -26.27 12.51
C ILE A 162 -9.02 -24.97 12.71
N ILE A 163 -8.40 -24.48 11.65
CA ILE A 163 -7.55 -23.28 11.69
C ILE A 163 -8.07 -22.21 10.72
N ASP A 164 -7.79 -20.94 11.03
CA ASP A 164 -7.83 -19.87 10.03
C ASP A 164 -6.51 -19.89 9.25
N ILE A 165 -6.55 -20.51 8.07
CA ILE A 165 -5.36 -20.63 7.21
C ILE A 165 -4.77 -19.28 6.82
N GLN A 166 -5.59 -18.24 6.66
CA GLN A 166 -5.11 -16.92 6.27
C GLN A 166 -4.38 -16.25 7.44
N GLN A 167 -4.92 -16.33 8.66
CA GLN A 167 -4.26 -15.81 9.84
C GLN A 167 -2.94 -16.55 10.09
N MET A 168 -2.97 -17.89 10.10
CA MET A 168 -1.81 -18.71 10.44
C MET A 168 -0.67 -18.54 9.43
N THR A 169 -0.98 -18.43 8.13
CA THR A 169 0.05 -18.21 7.10
C THR A 169 0.64 -16.81 7.14
N LYS A 170 -0.15 -15.77 7.43
CA LYS A 170 0.36 -14.40 7.63
C LYS A 170 1.30 -14.31 8.82
N GLU A 171 0.92 -14.93 9.93
CA GLU A 171 1.74 -15.02 11.14
C GLU A 171 3.04 -15.76 10.86
N MET A 172 2.96 -16.97 10.29
CA MET A 172 4.14 -17.76 9.94
C MET A 172 5.10 -17.00 9.02
N ALA A 173 4.60 -16.33 7.97
CA ALA A 173 5.45 -15.56 7.05
C ALA A 173 6.13 -14.37 7.74
N LEU A 174 5.39 -13.63 8.58
CA LEU A 174 5.95 -12.48 9.31
C LEU A 174 7.02 -12.91 10.32
N LEU A 175 6.74 -13.95 11.10
CA LEU A 175 7.66 -14.46 12.10
C LEU A 175 8.92 -15.05 11.46
N SER A 176 8.78 -15.76 10.33
CA SER A 176 9.92 -16.24 9.54
C SER A 176 10.79 -15.09 9.03
N ALA A 177 10.18 -14.02 8.51
CA ALA A 177 10.92 -12.83 8.07
C ALA A 177 11.60 -12.12 9.25
N LEU A 178 10.91 -11.97 10.38
CA LEU A 178 11.46 -11.33 11.57
C LEU A 178 12.65 -12.12 12.12
N LYS A 179 12.57 -13.45 12.21
CA LYS A 179 13.69 -14.30 12.64
C LYS A 179 14.92 -14.13 11.73
N GLN A 180 14.72 -14.03 10.41
CA GLN A 180 15.81 -13.84 9.46
C GLN A 180 16.45 -12.44 9.54
N ILE A 181 15.68 -11.41 9.90
CA ILE A 181 16.16 -10.02 9.97
C ILE A 181 16.76 -9.70 11.35
N ALA A 182 16.13 -10.17 12.43
CA ALA A 182 16.43 -9.79 13.81
C ALA A 182 17.11 -10.90 14.63
N GLY A 183 17.27 -12.11 14.08
CA GLY A 183 17.92 -13.22 14.78
C GLY A 183 17.03 -13.94 15.80
N ALA A 184 17.63 -14.77 16.65
CA ALA A 184 16.93 -15.69 17.56
C ALA A 184 16.14 -14.99 18.69
N ASP A 185 16.56 -13.78 19.09
CA ASP A 185 15.94 -13.03 20.19
C ASP A 185 14.59 -12.39 19.83
N SER A 186 14.14 -12.54 18.59
CA SER A 186 12.90 -11.92 18.10
C SER A 186 11.61 -12.56 18.65
N CYS A 187 11.69 -13.74 19.28
CA CYS A 187 10.51 -14.50 19.70
C CYS A 187 9.69 -13.77 20.77
N SER A 188 10.35 -13.10 21.73
CA SER A 188 9.69 -12.36 22.82
C SER A 188 8.98 -11.09 22.31
N MET A 189 9.56 -10.40 21.33
CA MET A 189 9.02 -9.17 20.74
C MET A 189 7.91 -9.43 19.71
N SER A 190 7.94 -10.59 19.08
CA SER A 190 7.08 -10.92 17.94
C SER A 190 5.58 -10.70 18.16
N GLN A 191 5.08 -11.03 19.37
CA GLN A 191 3.67 -10.87 19.74
C GLN A 191 3.24 -9.40 19.77
N ALA A 192 4.13 -8.49 20.21
CA ALA A 192 3.87 -7.05 20.21
C ALA A 192 4.10 -6.42 18.83
N PHE A 193 5.06 -6.96 18.06
CA PHE A 193 5.43 -6.45 16.74
C PHE A 193 4.32 -6.68 15.69
N MET A 194 3.76 -7.89 15.64
CA MET A 194 2.79 -8.29 14.62
C MET A 194 1.55 -7.39 14.49
N PRO A 195 0.80 -7.06 15.57
CA PRO A 195 -0.38 -6.19 15.44
C PRO A 195 -0.01 -4.78 14.98
N GLU A 196 1.16 -4.27 15.38
CA GLU A 196 1.65 -2.98 14.91
C GLU A 196 2.03 -3.05 13.42
N PHE A 197 2.66 -4.15 12.98
CA PHE A 197 3.02 -4.35 11.58
C PHE A 197 1.78 -4.37 10.67
N PHE A 198 0.70 -5.04 11.08
CA PHE A 198 -0.55 -5.02 10.30
C PHE A 198 -1.21 -3.63 10.26
N LYS A 199 -1.19 -2.87 11.37
CA LYS A 199 -1.66 -1.47 11.38
C LYS A 199 -0.81 -0.61 10.44
N LEU A 200 0.50 -0.82 10.42
CA LEU A 200 1.44 -0.14 9.53
C LEU A 200 1.10 -0.42 8.06
N VAL A 201 0.95 -1.69 7.67
CA VAL A 201 0.61 -2.09 6.29
C VAL A 201 -0.74 -1.52 5.84
N LEU A 202 -1.76 -1.53 6.70
CA LEU A 202 -3.05 -0.92 6.36
C LEU A 202 -2.96 0.60 6.23
N GLY A 203 -2.07 1.25 6.99
CA GLY A 203 -1.83 2.67 6.89
C GLY A 203 -1.19 3.10 5.57
N THR A 204 -0.25 2.31 5.02
CA THR A 204 0.46 2.65 3.77
C THR A 204 -0.44 2.61 2.54
N LEU A 205 -1.60 1.96 2.61
CA LEU A 205 -2.60 1.86 1.56
C LEU A 205 -3.89 2.63 1.90
N SER A 206 -3.73 3.82 2.49
CA SER A 206 -4.83 4.68 2.89
C SER A 206 -4.70 6.11 2.38
N LEU A 207 -5.78 6.89 2.47
CA LEU A 207 -5.69 8.34 2.21
C LEU A 207 -4.89 9.02 3.34
N PRO A 208 -3.99 9.96 3.03
CA PRO A 208 -3.13 10.62 4.01
C PRO A 208 -3.91 11.67 4.83
N ILE A 209 -4.90 11.22 5.60
CA ILE A 209 -5.78 12.05 6.42
C ILE A 209 -5.55 11.67 7.89
N ASP A 210 -4.87 12.53 8.64
CA ASP A 210 -4.57 12.30 10.07
C ASP A 210 -5.76 12.69 10.96
N LEU A 211 -6.79 11.84 10.95
CA LEU A 211 -7.92 11.96 11.87
C LEU A 211 -8.02 10.73 12.78
N PRO A 212 -8.54 10.88 14.01
CA PRO A 212 -8.84 9.76 14.89
C PRO A 212 -9.66 8.68 14.19
N GLY A 213 -9.28 7.40 14.36
CA GLY A 213 -9.97 6.25 13.76
C GLY A 213 -9.56 5.90 12.33
N THR A 214 -8.82 6.76 11.62
CA THR A 214 -8.34 6.46 10.26
C THR A 214 -7.23 5.41 10.24
N CYS A 215 -7.13 4.64 9.15
CA CYS A 215 -6.01 3.72 8.93
C CYS A 215 -4.67 4.46 8.87
N TYR A 216 -4.65 5.66 8.28
CA TYR A 216 -3.45 6.48 8.18
C TYR A 216 -2.87 6.82 9.56
N ARG A 217 -3.67 7.39 10.46
CA ARG A 217 -3.24 7.72 11.83
C ARG A 217 -2.77 6.48 12.60
N ARG A 218 -3.49 5.35 12.46
CA ARG A 218 -3.07 4.08 13.07
C ARG A 218 -1.71 3.61 12.53
N GLY A 219 -1.47 3.72 11.22
CA GLY A 219 -0.20 3.36 10.60
C GLY A 219 0.96 4.25 11.04
N VAL A 220 0.74 5.57 11.17
CA VAL A 220 1.72 6.52 11.69
C VAL A 220 2.08 6.19 13.14
N GLN A 221 1.10 5.85 13.98
CA GLN A 221 1.38 5.45 15.36
C GLN A 221 2.11 4.10 15.42
N ALA A 222 1.70 3.14 14.60
CA ALA A 222 2.35 1.84 14.53
C ALA A 222 3.81 1.93 14.10
N ARG A 223 4.13 2.81 13.16
CA ARG A 223 5.52 3.15 12.80
C ARG A 223 6.33 3.59 14.02
N LYS A 224 5.81 4.48 14.86
CA LYS A 224 6.52 4.95 16.07
C LYS A 224 6.82 3.79 17.01
N ASN A 225 5.82 2.93 17.25
CA ASN A 225 5.95 1.76 18.11
C ASN A 225 6.98 0.77 17.56
N ILE A 226 6.91 0.46 16.26
CA ILE A 226 7.86 -0.42 15.57
C ILE A 226 9.28 0.12 15.64
N ILE A 227 9.49 1.41 15.39
CA ILE A 227 10.83 2.01 15.48
C ILE A 227 11.39 1.91 16.91
N SER A 228 10.55 2.11 17.93
CA SER A 228 10.96 1.95 19.32
C SER A 228 11.40 0.52 19.61
N MET A 229 10.62 -0.46 19.15
CA MET A 229 10.92 -1.88 19.30
C MET A 229 12.21 -2.26 18.57
N LEU A 230 12.39 -1.85 17.32
CA LEU A 230 13.60 -2.14 16.55
C LEU A 230 14.86 -1.47 17.14
N ARG A 231 14.74 -0.28 17.73
CA ARG A 231 15.87 0.37 18.43
C ARG A 231 16.32 -0.46 19.63
N GLN A 232 15.38 -0.96 20.43
CA GLN A 232 15.70 -1.81 21.58
C GLN A 232 16.43 -3.10 21.16
N LEU A 233 16.10 -3.67 19.99
CA LEU A 233 16.81 -4.84 19.46
C LEU A 233 18.22 -4.54 18.95
N ILE A 234 18.47 -3.31 18.48
CA ILE A 234 19.78 -2.93 17.92
C ILE A 234 20.72 -2.43 19.02
N GLU A 235 20.18 -1.78 20.04
CA GLU A 235 20.93 -1.16 21.14
C GLU A 235 21.14 -2.10 22.35
N GLY A 236 20.32 -3.16 22.48
CA GLY A 236 20.44 -4.19 23.52
C GLY A 236 21.30 -5.35 23.08
#